data_AF-A0A1B7XN00-F1
#
_entry.id   AF-A0A1B7XN00-F1
#
_cell.length_a   1.000
_cell.length_b   1.000
_cell.length_c   1.000
_cell.angle_alpha   90.00
_cell.angle_beta   90.00
_cell.angle_gamma   90.00
#
_symmetry.space_group_name_H-M   'P 1'
#
loop_
_entity.id
_entity.type
_entity.pdbx_description
1 polymer ?
#
loop_
_entity_poly.entity_id
_entity_poly.type
_entity_poly.pdbx_seq_one_letter_code
_entity_poly.pdbx_strand_id
1 'polypeptide(L)'
;MPTIEEVLHIKLEASDPTIAGALHTMLCDFPFTHLVNTLQFTKPEVLVIGCTTYSSEITERVKEAKEHNYGAVYVCASQYTDNDKHEALIAGARDFFSYPISKLILQRALQDYLTNRTVDSSLPRPPKVVAVMGARGGSGTTSVAVNLAACFAKDGSEVALLDFSRPYGDVATFLNTPSKRDRRHVARDLDLINPAYITSTMYHHSSGILALVAPEITMGTGCVVPETVSAILIAAGDAFETIVVDMGSRVDAALYRVLELADASLLIAMPTKPCMNSAKRFVQTITAGGFENFCKLSLVLTGCVSGNTLSKFEIEKTIGVDCITCLPEDQKGTFIAINDGTPYCHIFPESPLSDSIKELAAHLVQHDCPNTAPEKDE
;
A
#
# COMPACT_ATOMS: atom_id res chain seq x y z
N MET A 1 3.05 -9.82 35.74
CA MET A 1 3.99 -10.71 35.05
C MET A 1 3.39 -11.00 33.69
N PRO A 2 4.03 -10.61 32.58
CA PRO A 2 3.50 -10.91 31.26
C PRO A 2 3.37 -12.42 31.09
N THR A 3 2.23 -12.85 30.54
CA THR A 3 1.93 -14.24 30.23
C THR A 3 2.85 -14.75 29.11
N ILE A 4 3.08 -16.07 29.07
CA ILE A 4 4.02 -16.74 28.14
C ILE A 4 3.71 -16.44 26.65
N GLU A 5 2.51 -15.96 26.33
CA GLU A 5 2.06 -15.55 24.98
C GLU A 5 2.49 -14.15 24.53
N GLU A 6 3.26 -13.38 25.32
CA GLU A 6 3.74 -12.03 24.96
C GLU A 6 5.27 -11.89 24.85
N VAL A 7 6.02 -12.97 25.06
CA VAL A 7 7.50 -12.93 25.10
C VAL A 7 8.10 -13.49 23.80
N LEU A 8 9.04 -12.76 23.20
CA LEU A 8 9.81 -13.19 22.03
C LEU A 8 11.00 -14.06 22.43
N HIS A 9 11.04 -15.29 21.94
CA HIS A 9 12.20 -16.17 22.09
C HIS A 9 13.24 -15.89 21.00
N ILE A 10 14.37 -15.31 21.40
CA ILE A 10 15.41 -14.85 20.47
C ILE A 10 16.66 -15.73 20.61
N LYS A 11 17.21 -16.18 19.48
CA LYS A 11 18.57 -16.73 19.42
C LYS A 11 19.52 -15.64 18.96
N LEU A 12 20.59 -15.41 19.72
CA LEU A 12 21.68 -14.51 19.32
C LEU A 12 22.86 -15.34 18.85
N GLU A 13 23.33 -15.09 17.63
CA GLU A 13 24.55 -15.67 17.08
C GLU A 13 25.51 -14.54 16.73
N ALA A 14 26.66 -14.47 17.41
CA ALA A 14 27.65 -13.47 17.09
C ALA A 14 29.06 -14.02 17.25
N SER A 15 29.89 -13.81 16.22
CA SER A 15 31.27 -14.32 16.18
C SER A 15 32.23 -13.44 16.98
N ASP A 16 31.94 -12.14 17.11
CA ASP A 16 32.74 -11.17 17.85
C ASP A 16 32.22 -11.00 19.29
N PRO A 17 33.06 -11.22 20.33
CA PRO A 17 32.64 -11.12 21.73
C PRO A 17 32.12 -9.74 22.15
N THR A 18 32.60 -8.67 21.51
CA THR A 18 32.20 -7.28 21.81
C THR A 18 30.80 -7.01 21.28
N ILE A 19 30.55 -7.39 20.02
CA ILE A 19 29.23 -7.26 19.40
C ILE A 19 28.24 -8.18 20.11
N ALA A 20 28.64 -9.41 20.43
CA ALA A 20 27.85 -10.38 21.18
C ALA A 20 27.42 -9.81 22.55
N GLY A 21 28.36 -9.27 23.32
CA GLY A 21 28.08 -8.68 24.64
C GLY A 21 27.14 -7.47 24.58
N ALA A 22 27.35 -6.58 23.60
CA ALA A 22 26.50 -5.40 23.41
C ALA A 22 25.06 -5.78 23.02
N LEU A 23 24.89 -6.64 22.01
CA LEU A 23 23.57 -7.10 21.57
C LEU A 23 22.88 -7.92 22.66
N HIS A 24 23.60 -8.81 23.35
CA HIS A 24 23.06 -9.58 24.47
C HIS A 24 22.52 -8.65 25.57
N THR A 25 23.27 -7.62 25.94
CA THR A 25 22.85 -6.64 26.96
C THR A 25 21.59 -5.88 26.50
N MET A 26 21.56 -5.40 25.26
CA MET A 26 20.39 -4.70 24.72
C MET A 26 19.14 -5.58 24.70
N LEU A 27 19.29 -6.84 24.26
CA LEU A 27 18.18 -7.79 24.18
C LEU A 27 17.67 -8.14 25.59
N CYS A 28 18.55 -8.47 26.55
CA CYS A 28 18.14 -8.73 27.92
C CYS A 28 17.41 -7.56 28.61
N ASP A 29 17.71 -6.33 28.21
CA ASP A 29 17.03 -5.15 28.76
C ASP A 29 15.59 -4.97 28.24
N PHE A 30 15.20 -5.62 27.14
CA PHE A 30 13.87 -5.48 26.57
C PHE A 30 12.86 -6.36 27.32
N PRO A 31 11.77 -5.79 27.87
CA PRO A 31 10.87 -6.51 28.77
C PRO A 31 10.05 -7.61 28.09
N PHE A 32 10.01 -7.62 26.75
CA PHE A 32 9.26 -8.55 25.93
C PHE A 32 10.13 -9.58 25.21
N THR A 33 11.43 -9.70 25.54
CA THR A 33 12.33 -10.66 24.89
C THR A 33 12.94 -11.63 25.89
N HIS A 34 13.26 -12.83 25.41
CA HIS A 34 13.92 -13.88 26.17
C HIS A 34 14.98 -14.56 25.29
N LEU A 35 16.25 -14.47 25.68
CA LEU A 35 17.34 -15.12 24.97
C LEU A 35 17.34 -16.62 25.24
N VAL A 36 17.25 -17.42 24.17
CA VAL A 36 17.29 -18.88 24.23
C VAL A 36 18.74 -19.34 24.15
N ASN A 37 19.17 -20.09 25.18
CA ASN A 37 20.48 -20.74 25.15
C ASN A 37 20.35 -22.17 24.58
N THR A 38 21.43 -22.70 24.01
CA THR A 38 21.47 -24.01 23.31
C THR A 38 21.05 -25.20 24.18
N LEU A 39 20.96 -25.02 25.50
CA LEU A 39 20.58 -26.03 26.49
C LEU A 39 19.06 -26.06 26.81
N GLN A 40 18.26 -25.15 26.26
CA GLN A 40 16.82 -25.05 26.53
C GLN A 40 15.99 -25.68 25.40
N PHE A 41 14.91 -26.40 25.75
CA PHE A 41 13.99 -27.04 24.80
C PHE A 41 13.01 -26.07 24.11
N THR A 42 13.21 -24.76 24.26
CA THR A 42 12.34 -23.73 23.70
C THR A 42 12.81 -23.37 22.29
N LYS A 43 11.96 -23.53 21.27
CA LYS A 43 12.32 -23.17 19.89
C LYS A 43 12.43 -21.64 19.77
N PRO A 44 13.56 -21.08 19.30
CA PRO A 44 13.65 -19.65 19.06
C PRO A 44 12.79 -19.25 17.85
N GLU A 45 12.11 -18.11 17.97
CA GLU A 45 11.25 -17.53 16.93
C GLU A 45 12.03 -16.54 16.06
N VAL A 46 12.95 -15.80 16.66
CA VAL A 46 13.75 -14.76 16.01
C VAL A 46 15.24 -15.10 16.11
N LEU A 47 15.96 -14.92 15.02
CA LEU A 47 17.43 -14.99 14.99
C LEU A 47 18.01 -13.58 14.85
N VAL A 48 18.94 -13.22 15.73
CA VAL A 48 19.76 -12.01 15.59
C VAL A 48 21.20 -12.44 15.33
N ILE A 49 21.76 -12.02 14.21
CA ILE A 49 23.13 -12.32 13.80
C ILE A 49 23.99 -11.07 13.98
N GLY A 50 25.05 -11.14 14.79
CA GLY A 50 26.03 -10.08 14.96
C GLY A 50 27.39 -10.45 14.36
N CYS A 51 27.89 -9.68 13.40
CA CYS A 51 29.20 -9.94 12.79
C CYS A 51 30.06 -8.68 12.68
N THR A 52 31.38 -8.85 12.71
CA THR A 52 32.31 -7.74 12.47
C THR A 52 32.29 -7.37 10.99
N THR A 53 32.44 -8.36 10.11
CA THR A 53 32.40 -8.18 8.66
C THR A 53 31.31 -9.06 8.07
N TYR A 54 30.46 -8.52 7.21
CA TYR A 54 29.50 -9.32 6.46
C TYR A 54 30.22 -10.21 5.44
N SER A 55 29.75 -11.45 5.28
CA SER A 55 30.35 -12.44 4.37
C SER A 55 29.29 -13.37 3.80
N SER A 56 29.67 -14.15 2.78
CA SER A 56 28.81 -15.18 2.19
C SER A 56 28.34 -16.23 3.22
N GLU A 57 29.12 -16.50 4.26
CA GLU A 57 28.74 -17.40 5.36
C GLU A 57 27.53 -16.85 6.12
N ILE A 58 27.44 -15.53 6.30
CA ILE A 58 26.27 -14.88 6.92
C ILE A 58 25.06 -15.00 5.99
N THR A 59 25.23 -14.80 4.68
CA THR A 59 24.17 -15.01 3.69
C THR A 59 23.62 -16.45 3.76
N GLU A 60 24.51 -17.45 3.79
CA GLU A 60 24.12 -18.86 3.94
C GLU A 60 23.38 -19.11 5.25
N ARG A 61 23.87 -18.55 6.36
CA ARG A 61 23.22 -18.67 7.67
C ARG A 61 21.81 -18.08 7.70
N VAL A 62 21.59 -16.95 7.02
CA VAL A 62 20.26 -16.34 6.88
C VAL A 62 19.31 -17.27 6.11
N LYS A 63 19.79 -17.89 5.02
CA LYS A 63 19.00 -18.86 4.24
C LYS A 63 18.66 -20.11 5.07
N GLU A 64 19.62 -20.66 5.79
CA GLU A 64 19.39 -21.79 6.70
C GLU A 64 18.36 -21.44 7.78
N ALA A 65 18.43 -20.24 8.35
CA ALA A 65 17.45 -19.80 9.35
C ALA A 65 16.03 -19.74 8.77
N LYS A 66 15.86 -19.41 7.48
CA LYS A 66 14.55 -19.53 6.81
C LYS A 66 14.09 -20.98 6.70
N GLU A 67 14.97 -21.89 6.29
CA GLU A 67 14.65 -23.33 6.18
C GLU A 67 14.27 -23.95 7.54
N HIS A 68 14.81 -23.42 8.65
CA HIS A 68 14.49 -23.85 10.01
C HIS A 68 13.21 -23.19 10.60
N ASN A 69 12.46 -22.44 9.79
CA ASN A 69 11.24 -21.72 10.17
C ASN A 69 11.47 -20.75 11.34
N TYR A 70 12.50 -19.91 11.28
CA TYR A 70 12.55 -18.68 12.09
C TYR A 70 11.56 -17.66 11.49
N GLY A 71 10.72 -17.06 12.32
CA GLY A 71 9.73 -16.07 11.86
C GLY A 71 10.36 -14.73 11.47
N ALA A 72 11.52 -14.38 12.05
CA ALA A 72 12.34 -13.27 11.57
C ALA A 72 13.84 -13.51 11.80
N VAL A 73 14.64 -12.92 10.91
CA VAL A 73 16.10 -12.93 10.99
C VAL A 73 16.60 -11.49 10.86
N TYR A 74 17.36 -11.00 11.82
CA TYR A 74 17.96 -9.66 11.81
C TYR A 74 19.48 -9.78 11.75
N VAL A 75 20.11 -8.98 10.90
CA VAL A 75 21.57 -8.97 10.75
C VAL A 75 22.12 -7.64 11.27
N CYS A 76 23.20 -7.68 12.06
CA CYS A 76 23.91 -6.51 12.55
C CYS A 76 25.41 -6.64 12.25
N ALA A 77 25.94 -5.76 11.40
CA ALA A 77 27.33 -5.83 10.94
C ALA A 77 28.08 -4.50 11.12
N SER A 78 29.38 -4.56 11.47
CA SER A 78 30.21 -3.35 11.61
C SER A 78 30.92 -2.92 10.31
N GLN A 79 31.26 -3.88 9.45
CA GLN A 79 31.94 -3.68 8.17
C GLN A 79 31.13 -4.41 7.10
N TYR A 80 30.60 -3.67 6.15
CA TYR A 80 29.77 -4.18 5.06
C TYR A 80 29.74 -3.16 3.92
N THR A 81 29.35 -3.62 2.74
CA THR A 81 29.04 -2.80 1.55
C THR A 81 27.52 -2.71 1.33
N ASP A 82 27.07 -1.79 0.48
CA ASP A 82 25.63 -1.72 0.16
C ASP A 82 25.13 -2.99 -0.55
N ASN A 83 26.01 -3.66 -1.30
CA ASN A 83 25.72 -4.95 -1.91
C ASN A 83 25.51 -6.05 -0.85
N ASP A 84 26.32 -6.06 0.21
CA ASP A 84 26.19 -7.01 1.32
C ASP A 84 24.84 -6.86 2.04
N LYS A 85 24.43 -5.61 2.30
CA LYS A 85 23.12 -5.30 2.87
C LYS A 85 22.00 -5.80 1.96
N HIS A 86 22.10 -5.54 0.66
CA HIS A 86 21.12 -6.00 -0.32
C HIS A 86 21.04 -7.53 -0.37
N GLU A 87 22.19 -8.20 -0.36
CA GLU A 87 22.30 -9.65 -0.37
C GLU A 87 21.66 -10.29 0.86
N ALA A 88 21.87 -9.72 2.05
CA ALA A 88 21.25 -10.17 3.30
C ALA A 88 19.71 -10.11 3.23
N LEU A 89 19.16 -9.02 2.69
CA LEU A 89 17.71 -8.84 2.55
C LEU A 89 17.12 -9.83 1.52
N ILE A 90 17.79 -10.02 0.38
CA ILE A 90 17.39 -11.02 -0.63
C ILE A 90 17.44 -12.44 -0.05
N ALA A 91 18.45 -12.75 0.77
CA ALA A 91 18.58 -14.04 1.44
C ALA A 91 17.46 -14.30 2.46
N GLY A 92 16.67 -13.29 2.81
CA GLY A 92 15.51 -13.40 3.67
C GLY A 92 15.68 -12.74 5.05
N ALA A 93 16.73 -11.95 5.27
CA ALA A 93 16.79 -11.12 6.47
C ALA A 93 15.62 -10.13 6.47
N ARG A 94 14.97 -10.01 7.63
CA ARG A 94 13.87 -9.05 7.84
C ARG A 94 14.37 -7.62 7.90
N ASP A 95 15.56 -7.41 8.47
CA ASP A 95 16.22 -6.11 8.48
C ASP A 95 17.73 -6.27 8.67
N PHE A 96 18.47 -5.22 8.29
CA PHE A 96 19.92 -5.15 8.38
C PHE A 96 20.35 -3.86 9.06
N PHE A 97 21.18 -4.00 10.10
CA PHE A 97 21.61 -2.91 10.97
C PHE A 97 23.12 -2.70 10.92
N SER A 98 23.54 -1.44 10.91
CA SER A 98 24.92 -1.07 11.18
C SER A 98 25.25 -1.22 12.66
N TYR A 99 26.41 -1.79 12.97
CA TYR A 99 26.98 -1.78 14.32
C TYR A 99 27.95 -0.59 14.46
N PRO A 100 27.86 0.23 15.53
CA PRO A 100 26.98 0.07 16.69
C PRO A 100 25.52 0.47 16.43
N ILE A 101 24.59 -0.43 16.75
CA ILE A 101 23.14 -0.19 16.64
C ILE A 101 22.61 0.55 17.87
N SER A 102 21.68 1.49 17.65
CA SER A 102 20.91 2.10 18.72
C SER A 102 19.92 1.09 19.34
N LYS A 103 19.92 0.99 20.67
CA LYS A 103 18.96 0.19 21.43
C LYS A 103 17.50 0.48 21.05
N LEU A 104 17.15 1.73 20.76
CA LEU A 104 15.78 2.10 20.36
C LEU A 104 15.40 1.54 18.98
N ILE A 105 16.35 1.48 18.04
CA ILE A 105 16.11 0.95 16.69
C ILE A 105 15.87 -0.55 16.76
N LEU A 106 16.74 -1.28 17.48
CA LEU A 106 16.59 -2.71 17.68
C LEU A 106 15.29 -3.05 18.42
N GLN A 107 14.93 -2.25 19.43
CA GLN A 107 13.68 -2.42 20.18
C GLN A 107 12.45 -2.27 19.28
N ARG A 108 12.41 -1.23 18.44
CA ARG A 108 11.29 -1.00 17.50
C ARG A 108 11.16 -2.14 16.52
N ALA A 109 12.26 -2.55 15.87
CA ALA A 109 12.23 -3.64 14.90
C ALA A 109 11.68 -4.95 15.49
N LEU A 110 12.06 -5.29 16.73
CA LEU A 110 11.55 -6.46 17.43
C LEU A 110 10.10 -6.29 17.90
N GLN A 111 9.70 -5.08 18.31
CA GLN A 111 8.34 -4.79 18.73
C GLN A 111 7.36 -4.79 17.54
N ASP A 112 7.80 -4.34 16.38
CA ASP A 112 7.06 -4.44 15.11
C ASP A 112 6.88 -5.91 14.72
N TYR A 113 7.90 -6.75 14.93
CA TYR A 113 7.76 -8.19 14.77
C TYR A 113 6.77 -8.81 15.76
N LEU A 114 6.85 -8.47 17.04
CA LEU A 114 5.95 -8.98 18.08
C LEU A 114 4.50 -8.58 17.82
N THR A 115 4.27 -7.33 17.39
CA THR A 115 2.93 -6.82 17.07
C THR A 115 2.35 -7.54 15.84
N ASN A 116 3.21 -7.91 14.89
CA ASN A 116 2.83 -8.64 13.68
C ASN A 116 3.00 -10.17 13.83
N ARG A 117 3.30 -10.68 15.04
CA ARG A 117 3.60 -12.10 15.32
C ARG A 117 2.38 -13.01 15.24
N THR A 118 1.19 -12.46 15.42
CA THR A 118 -0.09 -13.18 15.42
C THR A 118 -0.66 -13.45 14.03
N VAL A 119 0.11 -13.15 12.97
CA VAL A 119 -0.32 -13.42 11.59
C VAL A 119 0.07 -14.84 11.21
N ASP A 120 -0.81 -15.77 11.61
CA ASP A 120 -0.87 -17.13 11.08
C ASP A 120 -0.95 -17.08 9.55
N SER A 121 -0.20 -17.95 8.85
CA SER A 121 -0.20 -18.01 7.37
C SER A 121 -1.54 -18.43 6.73
N SER A 122 -2.57 -18.58 7.56
CA SER A 122 -3.97 -18.82 7.20
C SER A 122 -4.92 -17.65 7.53
N LEU A 123 -4.41 -16.47 7.90
CA LEU A 123 -5.19 -15.23 8.07
C LEU A 123 -4.77 -14.17 7.02
N PRO A 124 -5.65 -13.19 6.70
CA PRO A 124 -5.57 -12.37 5.50
C PRO A 124 -4.27 -11.57 5.42
N ARG A 125 -3.73 -11.41 4.21
CA ARG A 125 -2.71 -10.40 3.91
C ARG A 125 -3.22 -9.03 4.39
N PRO A 126 -2.34 -8.09 4.81
CA PRO A 126 -2.78 -6.72 5.03
C PRO A 126 -3.53 -6.23 3.78
N PRO A 127 -4.62 -5.48 3.98
CA PRO A 127 -5.46 -4.98 2.90
C PRO A 127 -4.60 -4.22 1.92
N LYS A 128 -4.70 -4.52 0.63
CA LYS A 128 -3.99 -3.75 -0.36
C LYS A 128 -4.75 -2.46 -0.66
N VAL A 129 -4.15 -1.32 -0.35
CA VAL A 129 -4.73 0.02 -0.55
C VAL A 129 -4.18 0.66 -1.82
N VAL A 130 -5.06 0.91 -2.79
CA VAL A 130 -4.76 1.58 -4.06
C VAL A 130 -5.43 2.94 -4.11
N ALA A 131 -4.63 4.00 -4.03
CA ALA A 131 -5.09 5.37 -4.18
C ALA A 131 -5.14 5.78 -5.66
N VAL A 132 -6.30 6.24 -6.13
CA VAL A 132 -6.50 6.68 -7.51
C VAL A 132 -6.82 8.17 -7.54
N MET A 133 -6.00 8.95 -8.23
CA MET A 133 -6.11 10.40 -8.30
C MET A 133 -5.96 10.91 -9.73
N GLY A 134 -6.65 11.99 -10.08
CA GLY A 134 -6.59 12.60 -11.40
C GLY A 134 -5.70 13.83 -11.45
N ALA A 135 -4.94 13.99 -12.53
CA ALA A 135 -4.23 15.23 -12.82
C ALA A 135 -5.18 16.44 -12.93
N ARG A 136 -6.42 16.21 -13.36
CA ARG A 136 -7.50 17.20 -13.46
C ARG A 136 -8.87 16.53 -13.53
N GLY A 137 -9.93 17.30 -13.31
CA GLY A 137 -11.30 16.86 -13.61
C GLY A 137 -11.44 16.43 -15.08
N GLY A 138 -12.13 15.31 -15.29
CA GLY A 138 -12.33 14.71 -16.61
C GLY A 138 -11.17 13.82 -17.11
N SER A 139 -10.17 13.51 -16.28
CA SER A 139 -9.09 12.58 -16.66
C SER A 139 -9.49 11.10 -16.63
N GLY A 140 -10.73 10.77 -16.23
CA GLY A 140 -11.18 9.39 -16.11
C GLY A 140 -10.87 8.70 -14.78
N THR A 141 -10.49 9.44 -13.74
CA THR A 141 -10.13 8.92 -12.40
C THR A 141 -11.16 7.94 -11.83
N THR A 142 -12.41 8.37 -11.70
CA THR A 142 -13.51 7.54 -11.19
C THR A 142 -13.76 6.33 -12.09
N SER A 143 -13.65 6.48 -13.41
CA SER A 143 -13.79 5.37 -14.35
C SER A 143 -12.73 4.29 -14.13
N VAL A 144 -11.46 4.71 -13.99
CA VAL A 144 -10.36 3.79 -13.69
C VAL A 144 -10.56 3.13 -12.33
N ALA A 145 -10.90 3.90 -11.28
CA ALA A 145 -11.12 3.37 -9.93
C ALA A 145 -12.23 2.31 -9.89
N VAL A 146 -13.38 2.58 -10.51
CA VAL A 146 -14.53 1.66 -10.57
C VAL A 146 -14.17 0.37 -11.32
N ASN A 147 -13.51 0.48 -12.49
CA ASN A 147 -13.16 -0.70 -13.27
C ASN A 147 -12.01 -1.50 -12.66
N LEU A 148 -11.07 -0.83 -12.00
CA LEU A 148 -9.98 -1.49 -11.28
C LEU A 148 -10.54 -2.30 -10.09
N ALA A 149 -11.44 -1.70 -9.30
CA ALA A 149 -12.13 -2.39 -8.22
C ALA A 149 -12.94 -3.59 -8.73
N ALA A 150 -13.60 -3.48 -9.89
CA ALA A 150 -14.36 -4.57 -10.49
C ALA A 150 -13.45 -5.72 -10.97
N CYS A 151 -12.25 -5.40 -11.49
CA CYS A 151 -11.26 -6.42 -11.83
C CYS A 151 -10.77 -7.17 -10.60
N PHE A 152 -10.43 -6.47 -9.50
CA PHE A 152 -10.05 -7.12 -8.24
C PHE A 152 -11.17 -8.00 -7.67
N ALA A 153 -12.43 -7.55 -7.73
CA ALA A 153 -13.56 -8.32 -7.22
C ALA A 153 -13.81 -9.60 -8.04
N LYS A 154 -13.59 -9.54 -9.35
CA LYS A 154 -13.73 -10.70 -10.24
C LYS A 154 -12.70 -11.79 -9.95
N ASP A 155 -11.51 -11.42 -9.46
CA ASP A 155 -10.45 -12.36 -9.08
C ASP A 155 -10.70 -12.99 -7.70
N GLY A 156 -11.85 -12.72 -7.08
CA GLY A 156 -12.32 -13.35 -5.85
C GLY A 156 -11.97 -12.59 -4.57
N SER A 157 -11.33 -11.41 -4.68
CA SER A 157 -10.98 -10.59 -3.53
C SER A 157 -12.20 -9.87 -2.96
N GLU A 158 -12.24 -9.70 -1.64
CA GLU A 158 -13.18 -8.80 -0.98
C GLU A 158 -12.74 -7.35 -1.22
N VAL A 159 -13.47 -6.61 -2.05
CA VAL A 159 -13.07 -5.27 -2.51
C VAL A 159 -13.96 -4.16 -1.97
N ALA A 160 -13.34 -3.19 -1.30
CA ALA A 160 -13.95 -1.91 -0.99
C ALA A 160 -13.58 -0.84 -2.04
N LEU A 161 -14.57 -0.07 -2.48
CA LEU A 161 -14.38 1.15 -3.26
C LEU A 161 -14.81 2.36 -2.44
N LEU A 162 -13.85 3.21 -2.07
CA LEU A 162 -14.08 4.40 -1.25
C LEU A 162 -14.10 5.66 -2.12
N ASP A 163 -15.25 6.34 -2.19
CA ASP A 163 -15.40 7.60 -2.92
C ASP A 163 -15.06 8.79 -2.01
N PHE A 164 -13.82 9.25 -2.08
CA PHE A 164 -13.33 10.43 -1.37
C PHE A 164 -13.22 11.68 -2.26
N SER A 165 -13.67 11.59 -3.51
CA SER A 165 -13.76 12.71 -4.45
C SER A 165 -14.58 13.86 -3.87
N ARG A 166 -14.05 15.07 -4.03
CA ARG A 166 -14.64 16.31 -3.51
C ARG A 166 -14.57 17.41 -4.58
N PRO A 167 -15.48 18.40 -4.57
CA PRO A 167 -16.70 18.43 -3.76
C PRO A 167 -17.72 17.37 -4.19
N TYR A 168 -17.67 16.91 -5.45
CA TYR A 168 -18.55 15.90 -6.03
C TYR A 168 -17.81 14.56 -6.15
N GLY A 169 -18.53 13.47 -5.94
CA GLY A 169 -18.07 12.11 -6.22
C GLY A 169 -19.16 11.38 -7.01
N ASP A 170 -18.74 10.68 -8.06
CA ASP A 170 -19.64 10.10 -9.07
C ASP A 170 -19.69 8.58 -9.01
N VAL A 171 -19.03 7.93 -8.03
CA VAL A 171 -19.00 6.45 -7.94
C VAL A 171 -20.41 5.88 -7.85
N ALA A 172 -21.33 6.55 -7.14
CA ALA A 172 -22.72 6.13 -7.04
C ALA A 172 -23.39 6.02 -8.43
N THR A 173 -23.14 7.01 -9.30
CA THR A 173 -23.66 7.06 -10.67
C THR A 173 -23.03 5.98 -11.55
N PHE A 174 -21.71 5.78 -11.43
CA PHE A 174 -20.98 4.76 -12.20
C PHE A 174 -21.39 3.33 -11.87
N LEU A 175 -22.01 3.11 -10.71
CA LEU A 175 -22.48 1.80 -10.24
C LEU A 175 -24.02 1.70 -10.17
N ASN A 176 -24.75 2.73 -10.64
CA ASN A 176 -26.21 2.83 -10.54
C ASN A 176 -26.76 2.55 -9.11
N THR A 177 -26.13 3.13 -8.10
CA THR A 177 -26.43 2.85 -6.68
C THR A 177 -27.07 4.06 -5.99
N PRO A 178 -28.01 3.85 -5.06
CA PRO A 178 -28.58 4.94 -4.29
C PRO A 178 -27.56 5.50 -3.28
N SER A 179 -27.42 6.82 -3.24
CA SER A 179 -26.52 7.56 -2.34
C SER A 179 -27.03 7.73 -0.89
N LYS A 180 -28.01 6.92 -0.46
CA LYS A 180 -28.72 7.12 0.83
C LYS A 180 -27.85 6.92 2.06
N ARG A 181 -26.85 6.04 1.99
CA ARG A 181 -25.84 5.80 3.03
C ARG A 181 -24.47 6.23 2.49
N ASP A 182 -24.29 7.54 2.43
CA ASP A 182 -23.04 8.14 1.97
C ASP A 182 -21.96 8.21 3.07
N ARG A 183 -20.72 8.49 2.67
CA ARG A 183 -19.57 8.64 3.59
C ARG A 183 -19.75 9.65 4.73
N ARG A 184 -20.68 10.62 4.65
CA ARG A 184 -20.91 11.58 5.75
C ARG A 184 -21.63 10.91 6.91
N HIS A 185 -22.43 9.88 6.66
CA HIS A 185 -23.06 9.09 7.72
C HIS A 185 -21.98 8.42 8.56
N VAL A 186 -21.00 7.82 7.89
CA VAL A 186 -19.82 7.25 8.56
C VAL A 186 -19.02 8.32 9.29
N ALA A 187 -18.83 9.50 8.68
CA ALA A 187 -18.10 10.61 9.29
C ALA A 187 -18.75 11.19 10.56
N ARG A 188 -20.06 11.03 10.75
CA ARG A 188 -20.78 11.49 11.96
C ARG A 188 -20.58 10.54 13.14
N ASP A 189 -20.39 9.26 12.86
CA ASP A 189 -20.34 8.19 13.86
C ASP A 189 -18.91 7.67 14.03
N LEU A 190 -17.93 8.59 14.14
CA LEU A 190 -16.49 8.26 14.23
C LEU A 190 -16.19 7.18 15.29
N ASP A 191 -16.82 7.28 16.46
CA ASP A 191 -16.62 6.35 17.58
C ASP A 191 -17.19 4.94 17.32
N LEU A 192 -18.07 4.80 16.33
CA LEU A 192 -18.70 3.53 15.95
C LEU A 192 -17.98 2.87 14.76
N ILE A 193 -17.00 3.54 14.16
CA ILE A 193 -16.29 3.02 13.00
C ILE A 193 -15.50 1.78 13.40
N ASN A 194 -15.99 0.63 12.94
CA ASN A 194 -15.36 -0.67 13.06
C ASN A 194 -15.64 -1.47 11.78
N PRO A 195 -15.00 -2.64 11.58
CA PRO A 195 -15.08 -3.39 10.33
C PRO A 195 -16.53 -3.77 9.97
N ALA A 196 -17.28 -4.28 10.94
CA ALA A 196 -18.69 -4.64 10.75
C ALA A 196 -19.58 -3.44 10.40
N TYR A 197 -19.34 -2.28 11.03
CA TYR A 197 -20.06 -1.05 10.76
C TYR A 197 -19.83 -0.56 9.33
N ILE A 198 -18.56 -0.53 8.89
CA ILE A 198 -18.19 -0.13 7.53
C ILE A 198 -18.88 -1.02 6.49
N THR A 199 -18.73 -2.35 6.62
CA THR A 199 -19.34 -3.32 5.70
C THR A 199 -20.86 -3.16 5.64
N SER A 200 -21.53 -2.94 6.78
CA SER A 200 -22.99 -2.77 6.83
C SER A 200 -23.50 -1.45 6.24
N THR A 201 -22.63 -0.45 6.12
CA THR A 201 -22.96 0.89 5.62
C THR A 201 -22.72 1.01 4.12
N MET A 202 -21.77 0.24 3.58
CA MET A 202 -21.42 0.21 2.17
C MET A 202 -22.53 -0.42 1.31
N TYR A 203 -22.56 -0.01 0.04
CA TYR A 203 -23.46 -0.57 -0.95
C TYR A 203 -22.83 -1.78 -1.63
N HIS A 204 -23.53 -2.91 -1.63
CA HIS A 204 -23.14 -4.11 -2.37
C HIS A 204 -23.59 -4.01 -3.83
N HIS A 205 -22.62 -3.88 -4.73
CA HIS A 205 -22.89 -3.90 -6.17
C HIS A 205 -22.83 -5.32 -6.74
N SER A 206 -23.57 -5.58 -7.82
CA SER A 206 -23.63 -6.89 -8.48
C SER A 206 -22.29 -7.37 -9.05
N SER A 207 -21.32 -6.46 -9.18
CA SER A 207 -19.95 -6.78 -9.58
C SER A 207 -19.09 -7.39 -8.48
N GLY A 208 -19.59 -7.48 -7.24
CA GLY A 208 -18.81 -7.92 -6.07
C GLY A 208 -18.08 -6.79 -5.33
N ILE A 209 -18.22 -5.54 -5.78
CA ILE A 209 -17.66 -4.36 -5.09
C ILE A 209 -18.58 -3.96 -3.93
N LEU A 210 -18.01 -3.64 -2.77
CA LEU A 210 -18.68 -2.87 -1.73
C LEU A 210 -18.25 -1.40 -1.81
N ALA A 211 -19.18 -0.50 -2.09
CA ALA A 211 -18.87 0.91 -2.33
C ALA A 211 -19.31 1.80 -1.16
N LEU A 212 -18.40 2.64 -0.65
CA LEU A 212 -18.74 3.79 0.19
C LEU A 212 -18.80 5.03 -0.68
N VAL A 213 -20.00 5.50 -0.98
CA VAL A 213 -20.23 6.55 -1.99
C VAL A 213 -20.22 7.97 -1.42
N ALA A 214 -19.97 8.94 -2.30
CA ALA A 214 -20.13 10.35 -1.99
C ALA A 214 -21.62 10.74 -1.82
N PRO A 215 -21.89 11.82 -1.06
CA PRO A 215 -23.24 12.35 -0.91
C PRO A 215 -23.78 13.01 -2.17
N GLU A 216 -25.07 12.84 -2.45
CA GLU A 216 -25.76 13.52 -3.57
C GLU A 216 -25.79 15.04 -3.41
N ILE A 217 -26.01 15.52 -2.18
CA ILE A 217 -25.99 16.94 -1.85
C ILE A 217 -24.75 17.23 -1.01
N THR A 218 -23.84 18.06 -1.53
CA THR A 218 -22.55 18.35 -0.90
C THR A 218 -22.62 19.31 0.29
N MET A 219 -23.73 20.04 0.43
CA MET A 219 -24.01 20.89 1.58
C MET A 219 -24.56 20.08 2.76
N GLY A 220 -23.92 20.15 3.93
CA GLY A 220 -24.37 19.48 5.16
C GLY A 220 -23.25 19.23 6.17
N THR A 221 -23.62 18.69 7.34
CA THR A 221 -22.70 18.26 8.40
C THR A 221 -22.08 16.90 8.09
N GLY A 222 -20.81 16.69 8.49
CA GLY A 222 -20.04 15.46 8.22
C GLY A 222 -18.94 15.68 7.18
N CYS A 223 -18.02 16.61 7.45
CA CYS A 223 -16.86 16.85 6.59
C CYS A 223 -15.90 15.66 6.68
N VAL A 224 -15.45 15.16 5.52
CA VAL A 224 -14.36 14.19 5.47
C VAL A 224 -13.06 14.92 5.76
N VAL A 225 -12.60 14.78 7.00
CA VAL A 225 -11.32 15.26 7.52
C VAL A 225 -10.31 14.09 7.59
N PRO A 226 -9.00 14.36 7.71
CA PRO A 226 -7.97 13.30 7.74
C PRO A 226 -8.22 12.21 8.79
N GLU A 227 -8.76 12.56 9.96
CA GLU A 227 -9.08 11.63 11.04
C GLU A 227 -10.17 10.64 10.61
N THR A 228 -11.21 11.14 9.94
CA THR A 228 -12.27 10.30 9.37
C THR A 228 -11.74 9.38 8.28
N VAL A 229 -10.88 9.89 7.40
CA VAL A 229 -10.24 9.07 6.36
C VAL A 229 -9.44 7.94 6.99
N SER A 230 -8.69 8.23 8.05
CA SER A 230 -7.91 7.25 8.80
C SER A 230 -8.79 6.16 9.38
N ALA A 231 -9.84 6.54 10.11
CA ALA A 231 -10.74 5.60 10.75
C ALA A 231 -11.45 4.70 9.73
N ILE A 232 -11.91 5.27 8.61
CA ILE A 232 -12.55 4.51 7.52
C ILE A 232 -11.55 3.54 6.90
N LEU A 233 -10.33 3.98 6.56
CA LEU A 233 -9.34 3.12 5.93
C LEU A 233 -8.87 1.98 6.84
N ILE A 234 -8.66 2.26 8.12
CA ILE A 234 -8.28 1.23 9.11
C ILE A 234 -9.40 0.19 9.24
N ALA A 235 -10.64 0.63 9.45
CA ALA A 235 -11.77 -0.28 9.60
C ALA A 235 -12.10 -1.05 8.31
N ALA A 236 -11.96 -0.43 7.14
CA ALA A 236 -12.03 -1.13 5.87
C ALA A 236 -10.87 -2.13 5.72
N GLY A 237 -9.69 -1.79 6.24
CA GLY A 237 -8.51 -2.62 6.18
C GLY A 237 -8.64 -3.97 6.86
N ASP A 238 -9.40 -4.00 7.95
CA ASP A 238 -9.71 -5.24 8.67
C ASP A 238 -10.87 -6.04 8.04
N ALA A 239 -11.59 -5.47 7.07
CA ALA A 239 -12.80 -6.04 6.47
C ALA A 239 -12.65 -6.48 5.01
N PHE A 240 -11.60 -6.02 4.32
CA PHE A 240 -11.45 -6.20 2.87
C PHE A 240 -10.01 -6.56 2.52
N GLU A 241 -9.82 -7.44 1.54
CA GLU A 241 -8.48 -7.77 1.04
C GLU A 241 -7.90 -6.66 0.14
N THR A 242 -8.76 -5.88 -0.51
CA THR A 242 -8.34 -4.78 -1.39
C THR A 242 -9.25 -3.57 -1.23
N ILE A 243 -8.62 -2.40 -1.14
CA ILE A 243 -9.29 -1.12 -0.99
C ILE A 243 -8.85 -0.22 -2.14
N VAL A 244 -9.79 0.20 -2.98
CA VAL A 244 -9.56 1.20 -4.01
C VAL A 244 -10.15 2.52 -3.53
N VAL A 245 -9.35 3.59 -3.55
CA VAL A 245 -9.78 4.91 -3.08
C VAL A 245 -9.83 5.88 -4.26
N ASP A 246 -11.01 6.37 -4.62
CA ASP A 246 -11.15 7.47 -5.59
C ASP A 246 -11.00 8.81 -4.87
N MET A 247 -9.89 9.51 -5.14
CA MET A 247 -9.58 10.82 -4.56
C MET A 247 -10.01 11.99 -5.45
N GLY A 248 -10.47 11.72 -6.68
CA GLY A 248 -10.69 12.76 -7.67
C GLY A 248 -9.39 13.50 -8.00
N SER A 249 -9.44 14.82 -8.19
CA SER A 249 -8.26 15.62 -8.59
C SER A 249 -7.85 16.69 -7.59
N ARG A 250 -8.27 16.58 -6.33
CA ARG A 250 -7.99 17.60 -5.31
C ARG A 250 -6.75 17.23 -4.49
N VAL A 251 -5.91 18.22 -4.24
CA VAL A 251 -4.78 18.11 -3.31
C VAL A 251 -5.16 18.80 -2.01
N ASP A 252 -5.33 18.03 -0.94
CA ASP A 252 -5.64 18.50 0.41
C ASP A 252 -5.12 17.51 1.48
N ALA A 253 -5.30 17.82 2.76
CA ALA A 253 -4.78 17.00 3.86
C ALA A 253 -5.32 15.55 3.87
N ALA A 254 -6.55 15.34 3.41
CA ALA A 254 -7.12 14.00 3.32
C ALA A 254 -6.43 13.19 2.22
N LEU A 255 -5.97 13.84 1.14
CA LEU A 255 -5.15 13.15 0.15
C LEU A 255 -3.85 12.63 0.74
N TYR A 256 -3.10 13.46 1.45
CA TYR A 256 -1.84 13.02 2.08
C TYR A 256 -2.09 11.86 3.05
N ARG A 257 -3.22 11.90 3.79
CA ARG A 257 -3.55 10.80 4.69
C ARG A 257 -3.85 9.48 3.96
N VAL A 258 -4.46 9.53 2.78
CA VAL A 258 -4.62 8.33 1.96
C VAL A 258 -3.27 7.86 1.42
N LEU A 259 -2.40 8.77 0.97
CA LEU A 259 -1.07 8.43 0.47
C LEU A 259 -0.17 7.79 1.54
N GLU A 260 -0.29 8.21 2.80
CA GLU A 260 0.38 7.60 3.97
C GLU A 260 -0.01 6.15 4.21
N LEU A 261 -1.20 5.74 3.78
CA LEU A 261 -1.77 4.42 4.02
C LEU A 261 -1.87 3.57 2.73
N ALA A 262 -1.43 4.11 1.59
CA ALA A 262 -1.56 3.46 0.29
C ALA A 262 -0.33 2.62 -0.06
N ASP A 263 -0.54 1.36 -0.43
CA ASP A 263 0.51 0.50 -1.00
C ASP A 263 0.85 0.92 -2.42
N ALA A 264 -0.12 1.44 -3.17
CA ALA A 264 0.09 1.97 -4.52
C ALA A 264 -0.71 3.25 -4.75
N SER A 265 -0.11 4.21 -5.45
CA SER A 265 -0.80 5.43 -5.86
C SER A 265 -0.71 5.65 -7.37
N LEU A 266 -1.86 5.98 -7.97
CA LEU A 266 -2.03 6.14 -9.41
C LEU A 266 -2.44 7.56 -9.76
N LEU A 267 -1.63 8.25 -10.56
CA LEU A 267 -1.98 9.51 -11.21
C LEU A 267 -2.57 9.24 -12.59
N ILE A 268 -3.85 9.53 -12.75
CA ILE A 268 -4.59 9.38 -14.00
C ILE A 268 -4.50 10.66 -14.82
N ALA A 269 -4.07 10.55 -16.08
CA ALA A 269 -3.97 11.68 -16.98
C ALA A 269 -4.28 11.30 -18.44
N MET A 270 -4.79 12.25 -19.22
CA MET A 270 -4.94 12.10 -20.67
C MET A 270 -3.69 12.62 -21.39
N PRO A 271 -3.28 12.05 -22.54
CA PRO A 271 -2.12 12.49 -23.32
C PRO A 271 -2.38 13.80 -24.10
N THR A 272 -2.93 14.81 -23.43
CA THR A 272 -3.18 16.15 -23.96
C THR A 272 -2.30 17.16 -23.25
N LYS A 273 -1.78 18.16 -23.98
CA LYS A 273 -0.87 19.17 -23.41
C LYS A 273 -1.42 19.86 -22.13
N PRO A 274 -2.71 20.25 -22.05
CA PRO A 274 -3.25 20.82 -20.81
C PRO A 274 -3.25 19.84 -19.64
N CYS A 275 -3.61 18.56 -19.89
CA CYS A 275 -3.64 17.55 -18.84
C CYS A 275 -2.23 17.17 -18.36
N MET A 276 -1.26 17.06 -19.28
CA MET A 276 0.14 16.82 -18.92
C MET A 276 0.72 17.96 -18.07
N ASN A 277 0.39 19.22 -18.40
CA ASN A 277 0.77 20.36 -17.56
C ASN A 277 0.12 20.31 -16.17
N SER A 278 -1.15 19.90 -16.08
CA SER A 278 -1.81 19.68 -14.79
C SER A 278 -1.16 18.54 -14.00
N ALA A 279 -0.82 17.42 -14.66
CA ALA A 279 -0.14 16.29 -14.04
C ALA A 279 1.22 16.70 -13.44
N LYS A 280 2.03 17.42 -14.23
CA LYS A 280 3.31 17.97 -13.75
C LYS A 280 3.12 18.86 -12.51
N ARG A 281 2.16 19.79 -12.55
CA ARG A 281 1.86 20.66 -11.39
C ARG A 281 1.35 19.87 -10.19
N PHE A 282 0.55 18.84 -10.44
CA PHE A 282 0.05 17.94 -9.42
C PHE A 282 1.22 17.30 -8.68
N VAL A 283 2.11 16.61 -9.40
CA VAL A 283 3.31 15.97 -8.85
C VAL A 283 4.14 16.99 -8.07
N GLN A 284 4.47 18.14 -8.65
CA GLN A 284 5.23 19.19 -7.96
C GLN A 284 4.57 19.65 -6.65
N THR A 285 3.24 19.73 -6.62
CA THR A 285 2.49 20.16 -5.43
C THR A 285 2.56 19.10 -4.32
N ILE A 286 2.37 17.83 -4.66
CA ILE A 286 2.45 16.75 -3.67
C ILE A 286 3.88 16.48 -3.22
N THR A 287 4.88 16.61 -4.11
CA THR A 287 6.32 16.54 -3.77
C THR A 287 6.67 17.61 -2.75
N ALA A 288 6.20 18.84 -2.95
CA ALA A 288 6.43 19.93 -2.00
C ALA A 288 5.80 19.66 -0.61
N GLY A 289 4.75 18.85 -0.54
CA GLY A 289 4.17 18.37 0.72
C GLY A 289 4.79 17.08 1.27
N GLY A 290 5.82 16.53 0.61
CA GLY A 290 6.60 15.40 1.12
C GLY A 290 5.99 14.02 0.89
N PHE A 291 5.16 13.83 -0.15
CA PHE A 291 4.51 12.53 -0.38
C PHE A 291 5.48 11.37 -0.64
N GLU A 292 6.70 11.67 -1.12
CA GLU A 292 7.73 10.69 -1.46
C GLU A 292 8.19 9.85 -0.26
N ASN A 293 7.86 10.30 0.96
CA ASN A 293 8.12 9.55 2.18
C ASN A 293 7.09 8.44 2.46
N PHE A 294 6.01 8.38 1.66
CA PHE A 294 4.82 7.59 2.00
C PHE A 294 4.53 6.48 0.99
N CYS A 295 4.58 6.77 -0.31
CA CYS A 295 4.30 5.77 -1.34
C CYS A 295 4.91 6.15 -2.70
N LYS A 296 5.07 5.13 -3.57
CA LYS A 296 5.41 5.35 -4.97
C LYS A 296 4.18 5.84 -5.74
N LEU A 297 4.35 6.90 -6.54
CA LEU A 297 3.36 7.38 -7.49
C LEU A 297 3.66 6.91 -8.90
N SER A 298 2.67 6.30 -9.54
CA SER A 298 2.75 5.81 -10.91
C SER A 298 1.74 6.52 -11.80
N LEU A 299 2.14 6.87 -13.03
CA LEU A 299 1.27 7.48 -14.02
C LEU A 299 0.52 6.41 -14.82
N VAL A 300 -0.77 6.64 -15.01
CA VAL A 300 -1.65 5.88 -15.90
C VAL A 300 -2.24 6.83 -16.91
N LEU A 301 -1.98 6.55 -18.19
CA LEU A 301 -2.55 7.34 -19.28
C LEU A 301 -3.90 6.77 -19.71
N THR A 302 -4.91 7.62 -19.84
CA THR A 302 -6.24 7.26 -20.36
C THR A 302 -6.47 7.85 -21.74
N GLY A 303 -7.29 7.20 -22.56
CA GLY A 303 -7.69 7.73 -23.85
C GLY A 303 -6.55 7.73 -24.87
N CYS A 304 -5.69 6.71 -24.79
CA CYS A 304 -4.58 6.57 -25.71
C CYS A 304 -5.10 6.11 -27.08
N VAL A 305 -4.76 6.88 -28.12
CA VAL A 305 -5.08 6.56 -29.52
C VAL A 305 -3.78 6.23 -30.25
N SER A 306 -3.81 5.14 -31.02
CA SER A 306 -2.68 4.71 -31.85
C SER A 306 -2.19 5.84 -32.76
N GLY A 307 -0.90 6.14 -32.71
CA GLY A 307 -0.26 7.14 -33.58
C GLY A 307 -0.32 8.60 -33.10
N ASN A 308 -0.92 8.89 -31.94
CA ASN A 308 -1.06 10.27 -31.44
C ASN A 308 -0.53 10.49 -30.01
N THR A 309 0.49 9.73 -29.62
CA THR A 309 1.07 9.77 -28.28
C THR A 309 2.46 10.39 -28.32
N LEU A 310 2.70 11.39 -27.46
CA LEU A 310 4.05 11.71 -27.00
C LEU A 310 4.75 10.41 -26.61
N SER A 311 6.04 10.29 -26.89
CA SER A 311 6.74 9.07 -26.51
C SER A 311 6.63 8.88 -25.00
N LYS A 312 6.43 7.63 -24.53
CA LYS A 312 6.35 7.29 -23.10
C LYS A 312 7.47 7.98 -22.31
N PHE A 313 8.68 7.94 -22.85
CA PHE A 313 9.87 8.59 -22.30
C PHE A 313 9.73 10.11 -22.13
N GLU A 314 9.19 10.83 -23.13
CA GLU A 314 8.97 12.27 -23.01
C GLU A 314 7.92 12.62 -21.96
N ILE A 315 6.88 11.78 -21.82
CA ILE A 315 5.83 11.97 -20.81
C ILE A 315 6.43 11.79 -19.41
N GLU A 316 7.14 10.69 -19.18
CA GLU A 316 7.81 10.39 -17.91
C GLU A 316 8.79 11.50 -17.53
N LYS A 317 9.62 11.94 -18.48
CA LYS A 317 10.55 13.07 -18.27
C LYS A 317 9.85 14.39 -17.96
N THR A 318 8.68 14.63 -18.56
CA THR A 318 7.95 15.88 -18.37
C THR A 318 7.27 15.95 -17.00
N ILE A 319 6.71 14.82 -16.55
CA ILE A 319 5.91 14.75 -15.33
C ILE A 319 6.78 14.39 -14.12
N GLY A 320 7.83 13.60 -14.30
CA GLY A 320 8.76 13.17 -13.24
C GLY A 320 8.33 11.89 -12.51
N VAL A 321 7.47 11.07 -13.13
CA VAL A 321 7.01 9.78 -12.58
C VAL A 321 6.90 8.73 -13.69
N ASP A 322 7.08 7.47 -13.31
CA ASP A 322 7.02 6.32 -14.23
C ASP A 322 5.60 6.12 -14.78
N CYS A 323 5.47 5.91 -16.09
CA CYS A 323 4.22 5.56 -16.73
C CYS A 323 4.09 4.03 -16.78
N ILE A 324 3.21 3.46 -15.96
CA ILE A 324 3.09 2.00 -15.85
C ILE A 324 2.13 1.41 -16.87
N THR A 325 1.15 2.17 -17.36
CA THR A 325 0.22 1.69 -18.39
C THR A 325 -0.41 2.82 -19.20
N CYS A 326 -0.85 2.47 -20.41
CA CYS A 326 -1.56 3.33 -21.35
C CYS A 326 -2.88 2.66 -21.73
N LEU A 327 -3.99 3.15 -21.18
CA LEU A 327 -5.32 2.62 -21.43
C LEU A 327 -5.86 3.13 -22.78
N PRO A 328 -6.21 2.23 -23.71
CA PRO A 328 -6.69 2.61 -25.03
C PRO A 328 -8.05 3.31 -24.96
N GLU A 329 -8.30 4.20 -25.92
CA GLU A 329 -9.56 4.93 -26.03
C GLU A 329 -10.71 4.04 -26.54
N ASP A 330 -11.83 4.03 -25.80
CA ASP A 330 -13.13 3.54 -26.28
C ASP A 330 -14.26 4.43 -25.77
N GLN A 331 -14.46 5.56 -26.46
CA GLN A 331 -15.48 6.54 -26.11
C GLN A 331 -16.89 5.96 -26.11
N LYS A 332 -17.21 5.11 -27.10
CA LYS A 332 -18.56 4.57 -27.27
C LYS A 332 -18.88 3.58 -26.16
N GLY A 333 -18.00 2.63 -25.91
CA GLY A 333 -18.21 1.65 -24.84
C GLY A 333 -18.20 2.32 -23.46
N THR A 334 -17.30 3.28 -23.22
CA THR A 334 -17.27 4.04 -21.96
C THR A 334 -18.56 4.81 -21.74
N PHE A 335 -19.09 5.47 -22.78
CA PHE A 335 -20.37 6.17 -22.70
C PHE A 335 -21.53 5.21 -22.38
N ILE A 336 -21.57 4.04 -23.01
CA ILE A 336 -22.60 3.02 -22.73
C ILE A 336 -22.51 2.57 -21.27
N ALA A 337 -21.31 2.22 -20.80
CA ALA A 337 -21.10 1.71 -19.45
C ALA A 337 -21.48 2.71 -18.36
N ILE A 338 -21.09 3.98 -18.51
CA ILE A 338 -21.42 5.04 -17.55
C ILE A 338 -22.94 5.26 -17.46
N ASN A 339 -23.65 5.28 -18.59
CA ASN A 339 -25.09 5.52 -18.59
C ASN A 339 -25.91 4.30 -18.15
N ASP A 340 -25.38 3.09 -18.35
CA ASP A 340 -25.95 1.86 -17.78
C ASP A 340 -25.69 1.77 -16.26
N GLY A 341 -24.57 2.36 -15.81
CA GLY A 341 -24.09 2.32 -14.44
C GLY A 341 -23.55 0.94 -14.04
N THR A 342 -22.94 0.26 -15.01
CA THR A 342 -22.23 -1.01 -14.82
C THR A 342 -20.75 -0.80 -15.18
N PRO A 343 -19.79 -1.39 -14.44
CA PRO A 343 -18.38 -1.32 -14.80
C PRO A 343 -18.14 -1.72 -16.26
N TYR A 344 -17.36 -0.92 -16.98
CA TYR A 344 -17.03 -1.14 -18.40
C TYR A 344 -16.49 -2.55 -18.66
N CYS A 345 -15.60 -3.05 -17.79
CA CYS A 345 -15.03 -4.40 -17.90
C CYS A 345 -16.04 -5.54 -17.78
N HIS A 346 -17.26 -5.28 -17.30
CA HIS A 346 -18.34 -6.25 -17.24
C HIS A 346 -19.19 -6.24 -18.52
N ILE A 347 -19.40 -5.07 -19.12
CA ILE A 347 -20.16 -4.95 -20.39
C ILE A 347 -19.29 -5.37 -21.58
N PHE A 348 -18.01 -4.99 -21.59
CA PHE A 348 -17.08 -5.22 -22.70
C PHE A 348 -15.84 -6.03 -22.25
N PRO A 349 -16.00 -7.27 -21.76
CA PRO A 349 -14.92 -8.01 -21.11
C PRO A 349 -13.73 -8.36 -22.02
N GLU A 350 -13.93 -8.40 -23.34
CA GLU A 350 -12.91 -8.75 -24.35
C GLU A 350 -12.35 -7.53 -25.10
N SER A 351 -12.66 -6.31 -24.64
CA SER A 351 -12.14 -5.11 -25.29
C SER A 351 -10.69 -4.84 -24.89
N PRO A 352 -9.91 -4.16 -25.76
CA PRO A 352 -8.54 -3.77 -25.43
C PRO A 352 -8.42 -2.94 -24.15
N LEU A 353 -9.42 -2.09 -23.87
CA LEU A 353 -9.46 -1.30 -22.64
C LEU A 353 -9.65 -2.18 -21.41
N SER A 354 -10.54 -3.18 -21.47
CA SER A 354 -10.74 -4.13 -20.38
C SER A 354 -9.47 -4.95 -20.11
N ASP A 355 -8.78 -5.39 -21.17
CA ASP A 355 -7.55 -6.16 -21.01
C ASP A 355 -6.43 -5.32 -20.39
N SER A 356 -6.23 -4.07 -20.83
CA SER A 356 -5.25 -3.18 -20.21
C SER A 356 -5.56 -2.84 -18.74
N ILE A 357 -6.85 -2.78 -18.35
CA ILE A 357 -7.23 -2.57 -16.94
C ILE A 357 -6.95 -3.83 -16.11
N LYS A 358 -7.20 -5.04 -16.64
CA LYS A 358 -6.84 -6.31 -15.97
C LYS A 358 -5.34 -6.43 -15.80
N GLU A 359 -4.56 -6.08 -16.82
CA GLU A 359 -3.10 -6.07 -16.74
C GLU A 359 -2.61 -5.08 -15.69
N LEU A 360 -3.23 -3.89 -15.60
CA LEU A 360 -2.96 -2.93 -14.53
C LEU A 360 -3.29 -3.51 -13.15
N ALA A 361 -4.44 -4.16 -13.00
CA ALA A 361 -4.82 -4.83 -11.75
C ALA A 361 -3.79 -5.88 -11.34
N ALA A 362 -3.41 -6.76 -12.26
CA ALA A 362 -2.42 -7.81 -12.04
C ALA A 362 -1.03 -7.24 -11.68
N HIS A 363 -0.58 -6.20 -12.38
CA HIS A 363 0.67 -5.51 -12.09
C HIS A 363 0.68 -4.96 -10.67
N LEU A 364 -0.43 -4.37 -10.22
CA LEU A 364 -0.52 -3.84 -8.86
C LEU A 364 -0.49 -4.98 -7.82
N VAL A 365 -1.00 -6.17 -8.11
CA VAL A 365 -0.97 -7.32 -7.17
C VAL A 365 0.43 -7.91 -7.04
N GLN A 366 1.25 -7.79 -8.08
CA GLN A 366 2.62 -8.33 -8.09
C GLN A 366 3.65 -7.36 -7.48
N HIS A 367 3.36 -6.07 -7.46
CA HIS A 367 4.21 -5.03 -6.90
C HIS A 367 3.70 -4.56 -5.53
N ASP A 368 4.03 -5.30 -4.47
CA ASP A 368 4.12 -4.71 -3.14
C ASP A 368 5.25 -3.67 -3.17
N CYS A 369 4.98 -2.43 -2.79
CA CYS A 369 5.90 -1.31 -3.00
C CYS A 369 7.24 -1.53 -2.25
N PRO A 370 8.41 -1.32 -2.89
CA PRO A 370 9.68 -1.28 -2.20
C PRO A 370 9.72 -0.06 -1.28
N ASN A 371 9.99 -0.29 0.00
CA ASN A 371 10.21 0.74 1.00
C ASN A 371 11.60 1.37 0.77
N THR A 372 11.72 2.36 -0.11
CA THR A 372 12.98 3.09 -0.32
C THR A 372 12.73 4.59 -0.51
N ALA A 373 13.17 5.38 0.47
CA ALA A 373 13.37 6.81 0.34
C ALA A 373 14.50 7.10 -0.68
N PRO A 374 14.46 8.22 -1.42
CA PRO A 374 15.50 8.55 -2.39
C PRO A 374 16.74 9.12 -1.72
N GLU A 375 17.91 8.54 -2.01
CA GLU A 375 19.20 9.19 -1.81
C GLU A 375 19.30 10.41 -2.73
N LYS A 376 19.74 11.53 -2.15
CA LYS A 376 20.15 12.72 -2.91
C LYS A 376 21.60 12.51 -3.32
N ASP A 377 21.84 12.36 -4.62
CA ASP A 377 23.19 12.43 -5.18
C ASP A 377 23.73 13.88 -5.14
N GLU A 378 24.95 14.02 -4.62
CA GLU A 378 25.86 15.16 -4.83
C GLU A 378 26.61 15.06 -6.17
#